data_AF-A0A9D6FIJ4-F1
#
_entry.id   AF-A0A9D6FIJ4-F1
#
_cell.length_a   1.000
_cell.length_b   1.000
_cell.length_c   1.000
_cell.angle_alpha   90.00
_cell.angle_beta   90.00
_cell.angle_gamma   90.00
#
_symmetry.space_group_name_H-M   'P 1'
#
loop_
_entity.id
_entity.type
_entity.pdbx_description
1 polymer ?
#
loop_
_entity_poly.entity_id
_entity_poly.type
_entity_poly.pdbx_seq_one_letter_code
_entity_poly.pdbx_strand_id
1 'polypeptide(L)'
;MRYAFVVDNHRCIGCHACSVACKTENHVPLGVFRTWVKYVEKGRFPNTRRHFQVTRCNHCAEPPCVAICPVAAVSQRRDGIVDFNSARCIGCKACMQACPYDAIYIDPERHTAAKCNFCVHRTDLGLAPTCVAACPARAIIAGDLDDPQSEISRIIGRGQVSVRKAEQGTRPMLFYVGAEQTAIIPGASRNDRAYMWSEPNHALDGGHETRAGLPTGGRTVYDVEHERPWGWQIPTYFWTKSISAGIFAVPALACAAGLPAPAALGGLLLSGLALLFMAATLALLLGDLSRRERFLRVLRRPRWQSWVSRGAFLLVAYVCMTAAFGIAHLVHAPRLATLLLLPTAITGGLAAVYTAFLLGQCEGRDLWQAPLLPLHLIVQAAIAGTAVLAVLGVGATALPVIWWVLAAGLGLHLLMVTIELGPRHATGNSLLAARAITRGRYRRIFWGGAIVVGGVMPALLLAAGPAAVWATAASGGLALLGLLAFEWCFIMGGQIAPNS
;
A
#
# COMPACT_ATOMS: atom_id res chain seq x y z
N MET A 1 10.59 27.62 -15.53
CA MET A 1 11.55 26.51 -15.50
C MET A 1 10.84 25.29 -14.98
N ARG A 2 10.86 24.20 -15.74
CA ARG A 2 10.30 22.90 -15.39
C ARG A 2 11.24 21.81 -15.89
N TYR A 3 11.95 21.20 -14.95
CA TYR A 3 12.95 20.18 -15.27
C TYR A 3 12.33 18.86 -15.68
N ALA A 4 12.92 18.24 -16.70
CA ALA A 4 12.59 16.88 -17.12
C ALA A 4 13.83 16.12 -17.60
N PHE A 5 13.66 14.82 -17.78
CA PHE A 5 14.64 13.95 -18.43
C PHE A 5 14.11 13.42 -19.76
N VAL A 6 14.99 13.31 -20.74
CA VAL A 6 14.83 12.46 -21.92
C VAL A 6 15.90 11.38 -21.89
N VAL A 7 15.52 10.14 -22.14
CA VAL A 7 16.43 9.03 -22.39
C VAL A 7 16.27 8.60 -23.84
N ASP A 8 17.33 8.73 -24.63
CA ASP A 8 17.42 8.24 -25.99
C ASP A 8 17.93 6.80 -26.00
N ASN A 9 17.00 5.85 -26.14
CA ASN A 9 17.33 4.43 -26.14
C ASN A 9 18.05 3.99 -27.43
N HIS A 10 18.03 4.78 -28.51
CA HIS A 10 18.83 4.47 -29.70
C HIS A 10 20.32 4.70 -29.46
N ARG A 11 20.67 5.62 -28.56
CA ARG A 11 22.07 5.92 -28.19
C ARG A 11 22.56 5.12 -26.99
N CYS A 12 21.65 4.60 -26.16
CA CYS A 12 22.04 3.90 -24.95
C CYS A 12 22.79 2.60 -25.26
N ILE A 13 24.03 2.49 -24.79
CA ILE A 13 24.88 1.29 -24.95
C ILE A 13 24.92 0.38 -23.71
N GLY A 14 24.09 0.63 -22.70
CA GLY A 14 24.01 -0.21 -21.50
C GLY A 14 25.16 -0.11 -20.51
N CYS A 15 26.18 0.73 -20.72
CA CYS A 15 27.44 0.73 -19.94
C CYS A 15 27.37 0.96 -18.41
N HIS A 16 26.21 1.24 -17.81
CA HIS A 16 26.01 1.55 -16.38
C HIS A 16 26.80 2.75 -15.80
N ALA A 17 27.51 3.53 -16.63
CA ALA A 17 28.21 4.74 -16.17
C ALA A 17 27.29 5.68 -15.39
N CYS A 18 26.03 5.83 -15.82
CA CYS A 18 25.04 6.64 -15.13
C CYS A 18 24.68 6.12 -13.73
N SER A 19 24.65 4.80 -13.54
CA SER A 19 24.35 4.17 -12.25
C SER A 19 25.51 4.35 -11.28
N VAL A 20 26.74 4.06 -11.73
CA VAL A 20 27.95 4.20 -10.91
C VAL A 20 28.17 5.66 -10.52
N ALA A 21 28.12 6.59 -11.49
CA ALA A 21 28.29 8.02 -11.23
C ALA A 21 27.23 8.55 -10.25
N CYS A 22 25.98 8.10 -10.38
CA CYS A 22 24.93 8.48 -9.44
C CYS A 22 25.21 7.99 -8.02
N LYS A 23 25.72 6.74 -7.88
CA LYS A 23 26.08 6.20 -6.57
C LYS A 23 27.21 6.99 -5.91
N THR A 24 28.28 7.25 -6.64
CA THR A 24 29.44 7.99 -6.14
C THR A 24 29.06 9.42 -5.75
N GLU A 25 28.40 10.16 -6.64
CA GLU A 25 28.03 11.56 -6.39
C GLU A 25 27.10 11.73 -5.19
N ASN A 26 26.11 10.83 -5.06
CA ASN A 26 25.04 10.98 -4.08
C ASN A 26 25.21 10.10 -2.84
N HIS A 27 26.35 9.41 -2.70
CA HIS A 27 26.63 8.46 -1.62
C HIS A 27 25.47 7.48 -1.45
N VAL A 28 25.09 6.82 -2.55
CA VAL A 28 23.99 5.83 -2.55
C VAL A 28 24.54 4.49 -2.07
N PRO A 29 23.96 3.89 -1.02
CA PRO A 29 24.46 2.63 -0.46
C PRO A 29 24.41 1.45 -1.45
N LEU A 30 25.08 0.35 -1.07
CA LEU A 30 24.97 -0.93 -1.77
C LEU A 30 23.53 -1.48 -1.68
N GLY A 31 23.14 -2.31 -2.65
CA GLY A 31 21.80 -2.90 -2.73
C GLY A 31 20.70 -1.97 -3.29
N VAL A 32 20.87 -0.65 -3.22
CA VAL A 32 19.85 0.33 -3.67
C VAL A 32 20.34 1.23 -4.79
N PHE A 33 19.41 1.79 -5.59
CA PHE A 33 19.74 2.58 -6.78
C PHE A 33 18.80 3.79 -6.95
N ARG A 34 19.36 4.95 -7.31
CA ARG A 34 18.58 6.12 -7.76
C ARG A 34 18.32 6.11 -9.27
N THR A 35 19.19 5.44 -10.03
CA THR A 35 19.02 5.15 -11.46
C THR A 35 19.72 3.82 -11.79
N TRP A 36 19.08 3.00 -12.61
CA TRP A 36 19.59 1.71 -13.06
C TRP A 36 19.31 1.52 -14.55
N VAL A 37 19.92 0.50 -15.15
CA VAL A 37 19.72 0.16 -16.56
C VAL A 37 19.14 -1.25 -16.61
N LYS A 38 17.94 -1.40 -17.17
CA LYS A 38 17.24 -2.67 -17.41
C LYS A 38 17.57 -3.20 -18.80
N TYR A 39 17.78 -4.51 -18.90
CA TYR A 39 18.23 -5.17 -20.12
C TYR A 39 17.15 -6.15 -20.56
N VAL A 40 16.72 -6.01 -21.80
CA VAL A 40 15.80 -6.96 -22.43
C VAL A 40 16.42 -7.49 -23.71
N GLU A 41 16.51 -8.81 -23.84
CA GLU A 41 16.89 -9.48 -25.07
C GLU A 41 15.65 -9.86 -25.87
N LYS A 42 15.63 -9.55 -27.16
CA LYS A 42 14.53 -9.85 -28.07
C LYS A 42 15.04 -10.47 -29.36
N GLY A 43 14.21 -11.32 -29.97
CA GLY A 43 14.52 -12.03 -31.20
C GLY A 43 14.91 -13.50 -30.94
N ARG A 44 15.29 -14.20 -32.00
CA ARG A 44 15.70 -15.60 -31.97
C ARG A 44 17.07 -15.72 -32.62
N PHE A 45 17.96 -16.51 -32.03
CA PHE A 45 19.30 -16.75 -32.57
C PHE A 45 19.24 -17.19 -34.05
N PRO A 46 20.08 -16.65 -34.94
CA PRO A 46 21.18 -15.69 -34.69
C PRO A 46 20.75 -14.21 -34.65
N ASN A 47 19.48 -13.91 -34.94
CA ASN A 47 18.92 -12.56 -35.02
C ASN A 47 18.40 -12.06 -33.66
N THR A 48 19.29 -12.00 -32.66
CA THR A 48 18.98 -11.45 -31.34
C THR A 48 19.49 -10.02 -31.19
N ARG A 49 18.78 -9.20 -30.40
CA ARG A 49 19.16 -7.83 -30.03
C ARG A 49 18.97 -7.60 -28.54
N ARG A 50 19.84 -6.77 -27.96
CA ARG A 50 19.72 -6.26 -26.58
C ARG A 50 19.14 -4.86 -26.63
N HIS A 51 18.15 -4.62 -25.80
CA HIS A 51 17.52 -3.33 -25.59
C HIS A 51 17.86 -2.86 -24.17
N PHE A 52 18.44 -1.67 -24.08
CA PHE A 52 18.82 -1.07 -22.80
C PHE A 52 17.83 0.02 -22.45
N GLN A 53 17.35 -0.01 -21.21
CA GLN A 53 16.34 0.91 -20.70
C GLN A 53 16.85 1.54 -19.40
N VAL A 54 17.18 2.82 -19.42
CA VAL A 54 17.57 3.52 -18.20
C VAL A 54 16.30 3.87 -17.42
N THR A 55 16.24 3.47 -16.15
CA THR A 55 15.09 3.70 -15.28
C THR A 55 15.52 4.52 -14.05
N ARG A 56 14.62 5.37 -13.55
CA ARG A 56 14.78 6.24 -12.38
C ARG A 56 13.41 6.81 -11.96
N CYS A 57 13.40 7.69 -10.95
CA CYS A 57 12.21 8.49 -10.62
C CYS A 57 11.83 9.42 -11.79
N ASN A 58 10.54 9.47 -12.10
CA ASN A 58 10.01 10.26 -13.21
C ASN A 58 9.77 11.74 -12.90
N HIS A 59 10.00 12.21 -11.66
CA HIS A 59 9.71 13.59 -11.23
C HIS A 59 8.32 14.09 -11.71
N CYS A 60 7.30 13.26 -11.51
CA CYS A 60 5.94 13.43 -11.99
C CYS A 60 5.36 14.84 -11.71
N ALA A 61 4.60 15.39 -12.65
CA ALA A 61 3.87 16.64 -12.43
C ALA A 61 2.73 16.49 -11.42
N GLU A 62 2.07 15.32 -11.38
CA GLU A 62 1.15 14.92 -10.32
C GLU A 62 1.79 13.80 -9.50
N PRO A 63 2.66 14.12 -8.51
CA PRO A 63 3.42 13.12 -7.78
C PRO A 63 2.60 12.51 -6.63
N PRO A 64 2.13 11.25 -6.73
CA PRO A 64 1.34 10.62 -5.65
C PRO A 64 2.16 10.43 -4.37
N CYS A 65 3.49 10.27 -4.50
CA CYS A 65 4.41 10.20 -3.36
C CYS A 65 4.43 11.49 -2.50
N VAL A 66 4.09 12.65 -3.07
CA VAL A 66 3.97 13.93 -2.33
C VAL A 66 2.63 13.99 -1.60
N ALA A 67 1.53 13.57 -2.24
CA ALA A 67 0.19 13.57 -1.67
C ALA A 67 0.07 12.61 -0.47
N ILE A 68 0.64 11.41 -0.57
CA ILE A 68 0.54 10.39 0.49
C ILE A 68 1.45 10.68 1.69
N CYS A 69 2.47 11.54 1.56
CA CYS A 69 3.48 11.73 2.61
C CYS A 69 2.90 12.45 3.85
N PRO A 70 2.80 11.82 5.04
CA PRO A 70 2.11 12.41 6.20
C PRO A 70 2.84 13.60 6.82
N VAL A 71 4.16 13.67 6.66
CA VAL A 71 5.03 14.64 7.35
C VAL A 71 5.66 15.65 6.40
N ALA A 72 5.18 15.71 5.14
CA ALA A 72 5.73 16.54 4.08
C ALA A 72 7.26 16.42 3.94
N ALA A 73 7.78 15.19 4.08
CA ALA A 73 9.18 14.87 3.78
C ALA A 73 9.44 14.81 2.27
N VAL A 74 8.40 14.63 1.45
CA VAL A 74 8.47 14.75 -0.01
C VAL A 74 7.74 16.02 -0.42
N SER A 75 8.36 16.80 -1.30
CA SER A 75 7.77 18.03 -1.83
C SER A 75 8.18 18.24 -3.28
N GLN A 76 7.28 18.83 -4.07
CA GLN A 76 7.61 19.30 -5.41
C GLN A 76 8.07 20.75 -5.32
N ARG A 77 9.24 21.04 -5.88
CA ARG A 77 9.77 22.40 -6.05
C ARG A 77 9.02 23.13 -7.16
N ARG A 78 9.18 24.46 -7.22
CA ARG A 78 8.58 25.31 -8.27
C ARG A 78 9.07 24.94 -9.68
N ASP A 79 10.28 24.38 -9.77
CA ASP A 79 10.92 23.92 -11.00
C ASP A 79 10.50 22.49 -11.42
N GLY A 80 9.50 21.90 -10.76
CA GLY A 80 9.02 20.55 -11.04
C GLY A 80 9.82 19.42 -10.39
N ILE A 81 10.99 19.70 -9.79
CA ILE A 81 11.78 18.67 -9.13
C ILE A 81 11.06 18.19 -7.87
N VAL A 82 10.63 16.93 -7.87
CA VAL A 82 10.18 16.24 -6.65
C VAL A 82 11.41 15.88 -5.81
N ASP A 83 11.55 16.47 -4.62
CA ASP A 83 12.70 16.31 -3.74
C ASP A 83 12.32 15.71 -2.37
N PHE A 84 13.32 15.19 -1.66
CA PHE A 84 13.20 14.51 -0.37
C PHE A 84 13.99 15.22 0.73
N ASN A 85 13.30 15.52 1.83
CA ASN A 85 13.90 15.97 3.07
C ASN A 85 14.00 14.81 4.07
N SER A 86 15.18 14.19 4.12
CA SER A 86 15.50 13.10 5.05
C SER A 86 15.38 13.51 6.51
N ALA A 87 15.57 14.79 6.83
CA ALA A 87 15.46 15.30 8.19
C ALA A 87 14.01 15.26 8.70
N ARG A 88 12.99 15.27 7.82
CA ARG A 88 11.55 15.17 8.17
C ARG A 88 11.00 13.74 8.15
N CYS A 89 11.55 12.88 7.30
CA CYS A 89 11.06 11.53 7.06
C CYS A 89 10.99 10.67 8.34
N ILE A 90 9.87 9.92 8.47
CA ILE A 90 9.60 8.97 9.56
C ILE A 90 9.76 7.49 9.13
N GLY A 91 10.03 7.24 7.85
CA GLY A 91 10.22 5.88 7.34
C GLY A 91 8.94 5.02 7.32
N CYS A 92 7.76 5.61 7.05
CA CYS A 92 6.48 4.88 7.00
C CYS A 92 6.22 4.11 5.70
N LYS A 93 7.10 4.24 4.71
CA LYS A 93 7.08 3.53 3.42
C LYS A 93 5.83 3.76 2.55
N ALA A 94 4.87 4.59 2.97
CA ALA A 94 3.66 4.91 2.20
C ALA A 94 3.98 5.46 0.79
N CYS A 95 5.01 6.32 0.67
CA CYS A 95 5.45 6.82 -0.63
C CYS A 95 5.94 5.73 -1.60
N MET A 96 6.45 4.61 -1.09
CA MET A 96 6.87 3.48 -1.93
C MET A 96 5.64 2.78 -2.53
N GLN A 97 4.56 2.64 -1.75
CA GLN A 97 3.29 2.08 -2.25
C GLN A 97 2.57 3.00 -3.24
N ALA A 98 2.71 4.32 -3.04
CA ALA A 98 2.16 5.31 -3.95
C ALA A 98 2.93 5.47 -5.26
N CYS A 99 4.19 5.01 -5.34
CA CYS A 99 4.99 5.17 -6.56
C CYS A 99 4.68 4.05 -7.56
N PRO A 100 4.08 4.34 -8.73
CA PRO A 100 3.76 3.30 -9.70
C PRO A 100 4.98 2.85 -10.52
N TYR A 101 6.20 3.28 -10.15
CA TYR A 101 7.45 2.99 -10.86
C TYR A 101 8.48 2.25 -10.01
N ASP A 102 8.13 1.94 -8.74
CA ASP A 102 9.03 1.43 -7.69
C ASP A 102 10.35 2.23 -7.59
N ALA A 103 10.32 3.54 -7.87
CA ALA A 103 11.51 4.39 -7.92
C ALA A 103 11.98 4.91 -6.55
N ILE A 104 11.37 4.44 -5.46
CA ILE A 104 11.60 4.91 -4.08
C ILE A 104 11.97 3.71 -3.23
N TYR A 105 13.04 3.85 -2.44
CA TYR A 105 13.54 2.83 -1.52
C TYR A 105 13.77 3.43 -0.13
N ILE A 106 13.90 2.59 0.89
CA ILE A 106 14.44 3.01 2.20
C ILE A 106 15.96 2.91 2.15
N ASP A 107 16.64 4.03 2.38
CA ASP A 107 18.09 4.08 2.50
C ASP A 107 18.51 3.20 3.70
N PRO A 108 19.33 2.14 3.51
CA PRO A 108 19.69 1.20 4.57
C PRO A 108 20.57 1.84 5.65
N GLU A 109 21.29 2.92 5.35
CA GLU A 109 22.14 3.62 6.30
C GLU A 109 21.37 4.71 7.04
N ARG A 110 20.53 5.47 6.32
CA ARG A 110 19.79 6.61 6.90
C ARG A 110 18.44 6.23 7.48
N HIS A 111 17.91 5.06 7.11
CA HIS A 111 16.56 4.58 7.41
C HIS A 111 15.45 5.54 6.98
N THR A 112 15.69 6.30 5.92
CA THR A 112 14.72 7.26 5.35
C THR A 112 14.46 6.94 3.90
N ALA A 113 13.24 7.19 3.44
CA ALA A 113 12.92 7.08 2.01
C ALA A 113 13.83 7.99 1.16
N ALA A 114 14.33 7.45 0.06
CA ALA A 114 15.23 8.10 -0.88
C ALA A 114 14.89 7.71 -2.33
N LYS A 115 15.28 8.57 -3.27
CA LYS A 115 15.13 8.38 -4.72
C LYS A 115 16.05 9.35 -5.46
N CYS A 116 16.02 9.33 -6.80
CA CYS A 116 16.61 10.41 -7.60
C CYS A 116 16.04 11.77 -7.16
N ASN A 117 16.92 12.71 -6.82
CA ASN A 117 16.62 14.09 -6.47
C ASN A 117 17.06 15.06 -7.58
N PHE A 118 17.17 14.59 -8.83
CA PHE A 118 17.67 15.38 -9.95
C PHE A 118 19.09 15.96 -9.76
N CYS A 119 19.87 15.47 -8.78
CA CYS A 119 21.13 16.10 -8.36
C CYS A 119 20.96 17.59 -8.05
N VAL A 120 19.95 17.95 -7.27
CA VAL A 120 19.65 19.34 -6.84
C VAL A 120 20.90 20.14 -6.46
N HIS A 121 21.84 19.54 -5.73
CA HIS A 121 23.08 20.19 -5.30
C HIS A 121 24.02 20.60 -6.46
N ARG A 122 23.84 20.03 -7.65
CA ARG A 122 24.54 20.39 -8.88
C ARG A 122 23.73 21.36 -9.73
N THR A 123 22.44 21.07 -9.91
CA THR A 123 21.58 21.87 -10.78
C THR A 123 21.35 23.27 -10.23
N ASP A 124 21.34 23.43 -8.90
CA ASP A 124 21.27 24.75 -8.26
C ASP A 124 22.55 25.59 -8.51
N LEU A 125 23.66 24.96 -8.94
CA LEU A 125 24.90 25.62 -9.38
C LEU A 125 25.00 25.73 -10.91
N GLY A 126 23.93 25.43 -11.65
CA GLY A 126 23.95 25.43 -13.13
C GLY A 126 24.71 24.25 -13.75
N LEU A 127 25.09 23.25 -12.95
CA LEU A 127 25.77 22.05 -13.43
C LEU A 127 24.77 20.97 -13.83
N ALA A 128 25.07 20.21 -14.88
CA ALA A 128 24.26 19.07 -15.28
C ALA A 128 24.26 17.97 -14.19
N PRO A 129 23.16 17.21 -14.04
CA PRO A 129 23.13 16.03 -13.17
C PRO A 129 24.24 15.04 -13.52
N THR A 130 24.82 14.38 -12.52
CA THR A 130 25.99 13.48 -12.73
C THR A 130 25.71 12.37 -13.75
N CYS A 131 24.49 11.82 -13.77
CA CYS A 131 24.11 10.78 -14.72
C CYS A 131 24.04 11.26 -16.18
N VAL A 132 23.86 12.56 -16.42
CA VAL A 132 23.93 13.20 -17.74
C VAL A 132 25.39 13.40 -18.11
N ALA A 133 26.17 14.02 -17.22
CA ALA A 133 27.58 14.31 -17.44
C ALA A 133 28.43 13.05 -17.69
N ALA A 134 28.11 11.95 -17.00
CA ALA A 134 28.84 10.69 -17.10
C ALA A 134 28.42 9.81 -18.30
N CYS A 135 27.41 10.20 -19.09
CA CYS A 135 26.92 9.37 -20.18
C CYS A 135 27.80 9.52 -21.44
N PRO A 136 28.63 8.53 -21.81
CA PRO A 136 29.54 8.68 -22.95
C PRO A 136 28.80 8.81 -24.28
N ALA A 137 27.64 8.15 -24.41
CA ALA A 137 26.81 8.18 -25.60
C ALA A 137 25.84 9.38 -25.65
N ARG A 138 25.85 10.26 -24.63
CA ARG A 138 24.88 11.36 -24.49
C ARG A 138 23.42 10.91 -24.70
N ALA A 139 23.11 9.73 -24.15
CA ALA A 139 21.78 9.12 -24.22
C ALA A 139 20.83 9.66 -23.14
N ILE A 140 21.36 10.29 -22.09
CA ILE A 140 20.56 10.87 -21.01
C ILE A 140 20.66 12.38 -21.13
N ILE A 141 19.53 13.05 -21.29
CA ILE A 141 19.42 14.49 -21.49
C ILE A 141 18.55 15.04 -20.35
N ALA A 142 18.98 16.11 -19.73
CA ALA A 142 18.21 16.85 -18.74
C ALA A 142 18.13 18.31 -19.15
N GLY A 143 16.97 18.94 -18.94
CA GLY A 143 16.80 20.34 -19.30
C GLY A 143 15.47 20.90 -18.85
N ASP A 144 15.26 22.17 -19.18
CA ASP A 144 14.05 22.92 -18.91
C ASP A 144 13.05 22.76 -20.06
N LEU A 145 11.84 22.27 -19.77
CA LEU A 145 10.73 22.15 -20.72
C LEU A 145 10.08 23.49 -21.08
N ASP A 146 10.28 24.53 -20.27
CA ASP A 146 9.69 25.84 -20.52
C ASP A 146 10.56 26.67 -21.47
N ASP A 147 11.81 26.28 -21.71
CA ASP A 147 12.69 26.87 -22.72
C ASP A 147 12.52 26.13 -24.06
N PRO A 148 11.97 26.77 -25.11
CA PRO A 148 11.81 26.16 -26.44
C PRO A 148 13.15 25.86 -27.13
N GLN A 149 14.23 26.51 -26.73
CA GLN A 149 15.58 26.30 -27.28
C GLN A 149 16.32 25.15 -26.61
N SER A 150 15.80 24.61 -25.51
CA SER A 150 16.43 23.48 -24.84
C SER A 150 16.37 22.21 -25.71
N GLU A 151 17.41 21.37 -25.63
CA GLU A 151 17.46 20.11 -26.38
C GLU A 151 16.25 19.22 -26.06
N ILE A 152 15.82 19.21 -24.79
CA ILE A 152 14.70 18.41 -24.33
C ILE A 152 13.36 18.87 -24.94
N SER A 153 13.11 20.18 -25.01
CA SER A 153 11.90 20.74 -25.62
C SER A 153 11.82 20.42 -27.11
N ARG A 154 12.95 20.50 -27.83
CA ARG A 154 13.01 20.14 -29.26
C ARG A 154 12.77 18.65 -29.49
N ILE A 155 13.28 17.77 -28.63
CA ILE A 155 13.04 16.32 -28.77
C ILE A 155 11.58 15.98 -28.50
N ILE A 156 11.00 16.50 -27.42
CA ILE A 156 9.60 16.24 -27.05
C ILE A 156 8.65 16.85 -28.09
N GLY A 157 8.96 18.05 -28.60
CA GLY A 157 8.18 18.73 -29.64
C GLY A 157 8.08 17.97 -30.96
N ARG A 158 8.98 17.01 -31.23
CA ARG A 158 8.87 16.10 -32.39
C ARG A 158 7.82 15.00 -32.21
N GLY A 159 7.29 14.81 -30.99
CA GLY A 159 6.22 13.86 -30.68
C GLY A 159 6.62 12.38 -30.64
N GLN A 160 7.89 12.03 -30.87
CA GLN A 160 8.37 10.64 -30.90
C GLN A 160 8.85 10.14 -29.53
N VAL A 161 8.10 10.44 -28.46
CA VAL A 161 8.46 10.07 -27.09
C VAL A 161 7.38 9.20 -26.44
N SER A 162 7.80 8.31 -25.56
CA SER A 162 6.93 7.49 -24.72
C SER A 162 7.20 7.75 -23.24
N VAL A 163 6.23 7.42 -22.39
CA VAL A 163 6.35 7.49 -20.93
C VAL A 163 5.90 6.18 -20.31
N ARG A 164 6.36 5.90 -19.08
CA ARG A 164 5.93 4.71 -18.34
C ARG A 164 4.57 4.95 -17.68
N LYS A 165 3.69 3.96 -17.77
CA LYS A 165 2.37 3.90 -17.11
C LYS A 165 1.55 5.19 -17.23
N ALA A 166 1.30 5.63 -18.47
CA ALA A 166 0.51 6.83 -18.74
C ALA A 166 -0.91 6.75 -18.13
N GLU A 167 -1.47 5.54 -18.08
CA GLU A 167 -2.78 5.22 -17.51
C GLU A 167 -2.92 5.58 -16.02
N GLN A 168 -1.82 5.75 -15.29
CA GLN A 168 -1.81 6.11 -13.86
C GLN A 168 -2.01 7.62 -13.61
N GLY A 169 -2.16 8.44 -14.65
CA GLY A 169 -2.48 9.87 -14.50
C GLY A 169 -1.41 10.76 -13.83
N THR A 170 -0.27 10.20 -13.40
CA THR A 170 0.79 10.93 -12.68
C THR A 170 1.53 12.00 -13.52
N ARG A 171 1.33 12.03 -14.84
CA ARG A 171 2.03 12.93 -15.79
C ARG A 171 3.57 12.91 -15.62
N PRO A 172 4.24 11.80 -16.02
CA PRO A 172 5.70 11.64 -15.90
C PRO A 172 6.50 12.73 -16.60
N MET A 173 7.62 13.18 -15.98
CA MET A 173 8.61 14.09 -16.57
C MET A 173 9.91 13.35 -16.93
N LEU A 174 9.78 12.08 -17.28
CA LEU A 174 10.84 11.24 -17.82
C LEU A 174 10.32 10.60 -19.10
N PHE A 175 10.88 11.04 -20.22
CA PHE A 175 10.47 10.67 -21.56
C PHE A 175 11.51 9.73 -22.20
N TYR A 176 11.04 8.83 -23.05
CA TYR A 176 11.87 7.85 -23.72
C TYR A 176 11.72 7.93 -25.23
N VAL A 177 12.84 8.05 -25.95
CA VAL A 177 12.90 7.96 -27.41
C VAL A 177 13.35 6.56 -27.80
N GLY A 178 12.66 5.91 -28.74
CA GLY A 178 13.08 4.62 -29.28
C GLY A 178 13.00 3.45 -28.30
N ALA A 179 12.21 3.58 -27.23
CA ALA A 179 12.19 2.58 -26.19
C ALA A 179 11.38 1.34 -26.56
N GLU A 180 11.97 0.18 -26.27
CA GLU A 180 11.37 -1.12 -26.50
C GLU A 180 10.25 -1.36 -25.46
N GLN A 181 9.05 -1.66 -25.93
CA GLN A 181 7.87 -1.80 -25.07
C GLN A 181 8.04 -2.90 -24.01
N THR A 182 8.74 -3.99 -24.34
CA THR A 182 9.03 -5.09 -23.40
C THR A 182 9.97 -4.69 -22.25
N ALA A 183 10.70 -3.58 -22.38
CA ALA A 183 11.55 -3.01 -21.34
C ALA A 183 10.84 -1.92 -20.51
N ILE A 184 9.90 -1.18 -21.11
CA ILE A 184 9.15 -0.10 -20.45
C ILE A 184 7.99 -0.63 -19.62
N ILE A 185 7.27 -1.63 -20.14
CA ILE A 185 6.02 -2.15 -19.56
C ILE A 185 6.35 -3.29 -18.58
N PRO A 186 6.08 -3.13 -17.27
CA PRO A 186 6.28 -4.20 -16.30
C PRO A 186 5.45 -5.44 -16.65
N GLY A 187 6.08 -6.61 -16.60
CA GLY A 187 5.46 -7.89 -16.93
C GLY A 187 5.26 -8.21 -18.42
N ALA A 188 5.72 -7.34 -19.33
CA ALA A 188 5.74 -7.63 -20.78
C ALA A 188 6.92 -8.53 -21.18
N SER A 189 8.05 -8.38 -20.51
CA SER A 189 9.21 -9.26 -20.66
C SER A 189 9.04 -10.52 -19.83
N ARG A 190 9.49 -11.66 -20.38
CA ARG A 190 9.57 -12.93 -19.67
C ARG A 190 10.74 -12.92 -18.71
N ASN A 191 10.52 -13.46 -17.51
CA ASN A 191 11.57 -13.74 -16.55
C ASN A 191 11.87 -15.26 -16.58
N ASP A 192 12.36 -15.73 -17.71
CA ASP A 192 12.64 -17.16 -17.94
C ASP A 192 13.93 -17.58 -17.20
N ARG A 193 13.83 -18.66 -16.43
CA ARG A 193 15.00 -19.34 -15.83
C ARG A 193 15.85 -19.91 -16.96
N ALA A 194 17.12 -19.51 -17.06
CA ALA A 194 18.03 -20.17 -18.00
C ALA A 194 19.39 -20.54 -17.44
N TYR A 195 19.84 -19.94 -16.33
CA TYR A 195 21.17 -20.23 -15.79
C TYR A 195 21.14 -20.24 -14.27
N MET A 196 21.50 -21.39 -13.69
CA MET A 196 21.53 -21.71 -12.26
C MET A 196 22.23 -20.66 -11.36
N TRP A 197 23.22 -19.93 -11.89
CA TRP A 197 24.08 -19.00 -11.13
C TRP A 197 23.81 -17.51 -11.41
N SER A 198 22.93 -17.19 -12.36
CA SER A 198 22.56 -15.81 -12.71
C SER A 198 21.06 -15.58 -12.53
N GLU A 199 20.43 -16.34 -11.64
CA GLU A 199 19.01 -16.20 -11.34
C GLU A 199 18.78 -15.00 -10.42
N PRO A 200 17.80 -14.13 -10.71
CA PRO A 200 17.27 -13.19 -9.74
C PRO A 200 16.70 -13.95 -8.53
N ASN A 201 16.76 -13.35 -7.35
CA ASN A 201 16.25 -13.91 -6.11
C ASN A 201 14.71 -14.09 -6.17
N HIS A 202 14.26 -15.35 -6.06
CA HIS A 202 12.85 -15.77 -6.22
C HIS A 202 11.90 -15.34 -5.09
N ALA A 203 12.37 -14.56 -4.11
CA ALA A 203 11.53 -14.08 -3.00
C ALA A 203 10.35 -13.19 -3.46
N LEU A 204 10.42 -12.64 -4.67
CA LEU A 204 9.45 -11.73 -5.28
C LEU A 204 8.65 -12.38 -6.43
N ASP A 205 8.27 -13.65 -6.31
CA ASP A 205 7.39 -14.35 -7.26
C ASP A 205 6.08 -13.57 -7.55
N GLY A 206 6.12 -12.77 -8.62
CA GLY A 206 4.99 -12.09 -9.24
C GLY A 206 5.11 -11.95 -10.75
N GLY A 207 6.28 -12.27 -11.31
CA GLY A 207 6.63 -12.01 -12.71
C GLY A 207 6.55 -13.20 -13.66
N HIS A 208 6.09 -14.38 -13.21
CA HIS A 208 6.02 -15.57 -14.08
C HIS A 208 4.75 -15.66 -14.93
N GLU A 209 3.71 -14.85 -14.65
CA GLU A 209 2.50 -14.85 -15.48
C GLU A 209 2.60 -13.78 -16.58
N THR A 210 2.93 -14.22 -17.80
CA THR A 210 2.79 -13.39 -19.00
C THR A 210 1.33 -12.93 -19.12
N ARG A 211 1.11 -11.61 -19.14
CA ARG A 211 -0.23 -11.03 -19.35
C ARG A 211 -0.67 -11.23 -20.79
N ALA A 212 -1.89 -11.72 -20.97
CA ALA A 212 -2.53 -11.79 -22.29
C ALA A 212 -2.68 -10.36 -22.86
N GLY A 213 -2.27 -10.17 -24.12
CA GLY A 213 -2.36 -8.87 -24.82
C GLY A 213 -1.17 -7.92 -24.63
N LEU A 214 -0.14 -8.27 -23.87
CA LEU A 214 1.11 -7.50 -23.84
C LEU A 214 2.03 -7.87 -25.03
N PRO A 215 2.90 -6.94 -25.48
CA PRO A 215 3.94 -7.26 -26.43
C PRO A 215 4.81 -8.39 -25.88
N THR A 216 4.78 -9.56 -26.52
CA THR A 216 5.56 -10.73 -26.10
C THR A 216 6.85 -10.84 -26.92
N GLY A 217 7.87 -11.46 -26.34
CA GLY A 217 9.08 -11.86 -27.09
C GLY A 217 10.38 -11.24 -26.60
N GLY A 218 10.37 -10.49 -25.50
CA GLY A 218 11.55 -10.02 -24.80
C GLY A 218 11.80 -10.83 -23.53
N ARG A 219 13.06 -11.15 -23.22
CA ARG A 219 13.50 -11.76 -21.96
C ARG A 219 14.29 -10.75 -21.15
N THR A 220 13.94 -10.56 -19.89
CA THR A 220 14.74 -9.73 -18.98
C THR A 220 16.03 -10.45 -18.64
N VAL A 221 17.16 -9.81 -18.92
CA VAL A 221 18.51 -10.36 -18.64
C VAL A 221 19.11 -9.73 -17.38
N TYR A 222 18.79 -8.46 -17.14
CA TYR A 222 19.23 -7.74 -15.97
C TYR A 222 18.15 -6.72 -15.59
N ASP A 223 17.79 -6.69 -14.31
CA ASP A 223 17.00 -5.65 -13.69
C ASP A 223 17.39 -5.54 -12.22
N VAL A 224 16.96 -4.45 -11.57
CA VAL A 224 17.12 -4.28 -10.13
C VAL A 224 15.91 -4.86 -9.42
N GLU A 225 16.17 -5.63 -8.37
CA GLU A 225 15.12 -6.14 -7.49
C GLU A 225 14.60 -5.04 -6.56
N HIS A 226 13.29 -5.03 -6.34
CA HIS A 226 12.62 -4.07 -5.47
C HIS A 226 11.93 -4.83 -4.34
N GLU A 227 12.39 -4.61 -3.11
CA GLU A 227 11.80 -5.26 -1.93
C GLU A 227 10.36 -4.80 -1.68
N ARG A 228 9.55 -5.68 -1.10
CA ARG A 228 8.19 -5.34 -0.68
C ARG A 228 8.24 -4.39 0.52
N PRO A 229 7.63 -3.19 0.45
CA PRO A 229 7.77 -2.21 1.52
C PRO A 229 7.14 -2.67 2.83
N TRP A 230 5.96 -3.30 2.76
CA TRP A 230 5.18 -3.68 3.93
C TRP A 230 5.17 -5.20 4.13
N GLY A 231 5.56 -5.61 5.34
CA GLY A 231 5.59 -7.00 5.78
C GLY A 231 4.39 -7.39 6.64
N TRP A 232 4.58 -8.40 7.48
CA TRP A 232 3.56 -9.00 8.35
C TRP A 232 2.91 -8.03 9.36
N GLN A 233 3.61 -6.94 9.68
CA GLN A 233 3.14 -5.92 10.62
C GLN A 233 1.84 -5.28 10.14
N ILE A 234 1.72 -5.00 8.84
CA ILE A 234 0.57 -4.26 8.28
C ILE A 234 -0.72 -5.08 8.27
N PRO A 235 -0.77 -6.34 7.76
CA PRO A 235 -1.96 -7.18 7.90
C PRO A 235 -2.40 -7.36 9.36
N THR A 236 -1.44 -7.57 10.26
CA THR A 236 -1.72 -7.74 11.69
C THR A 236 -2.29 -6.46 12.29
N TYR A 237 -1.76 -5.30 11.89
CA TYR A 237 -2.28 -3.99 12.29
C TYR A 237 -3.73 -3.78 11.81
N PHE A 238 -4.06 -4.15 10.57
CA PHE A 238 -5.43 -4.06 10.06
C PHE A 238 -6.37 -4.90 10.93
N TRP A 239 -5.96 -6.13 11.24
CA TRP A 239 -6.71 -7.05 12.08
C TRP A 239 -6.93 -6.52 13.51
N THR A 240 -5.87 -6.09 14.22
CA THR A 240 -6.00 -5.54 15.57
C THR A 240 -6.80 -4.24 15.61
N LYS A 241 -6.66 -3.40 14.58
CA LYS A 241 -7.43 -2.16 14.43
C LYS A 241 -8.91 -2.45 14.22
N SER A 242 -9.24 -3.39 13.35
CA SER A 242 -10.61 -3.82 13.07
C SER A 242 -11.29 -4.38 14.31
N ILE A 243 -10.58 -5.18 15.11
CA ILE A 243 -11.07 -5.64 16.42
C ILE A 243 -11.42 -4.44 17.31
N SER A 244 -10.47 -3.53 17.53
CA SER A 244 -10.66 -2.35 18.37
C SER A 244 -11.87 -1.52 17.91
N ALA A 245 -11.85 -1.09 16.65
CA ALA A 245 -12.88 -0.25 16.03
C ALA A 245 -14.28 -0.89 16.08
N GLY A 246 -14.37 -2.22 16.00
CA GLY A 246 -15.62 -2.96 15.99
C GLY A 246 -16.31 -3.18 17.34
N ILE A 247 -15.59 -3.05 18.46
CA ILE A 247 -16.11 -3.39 19.80
C ILE A 247 -17.38 -2.62 20.16
N PHE A 248 -17.51 -1.38 19.71
CA PHE A 248 -18.66 -0.52 20.00
C PHE A 248 -19.83 -0.69 19.02
N ALA A 249 -19.68 -1.47 17.94
CA ALA A 249 -20.74 -1.65 16.95
C ALA A 249 -21.95 -2.40 17.54
N VAL A 250 -21.71 -3.53 18.22
CA VAL A 250 -22.76 -4.34 18.86
C VAL A 250 -23.54 -3.58 19.92
N PRO A 251 -22.92 -2.96 20.95
CA PRO A 251 -23.67 -2.25 21.98
C PRO A 251 -24.45 -1.05 21.41
N ALA A 252 -23.91 -0.35 20.39
CA ALA A 252 -24.64 0.72 19.72
C ALA A 252 -25.88 0.21 18.97
N LEU A 253 -25.75 -0.90 18.23
CA LEU A 253 -26.88 -1.55 17.53
C LEU A 253 -27.91 -2.14 18.51
N ALA A 254 -27.45 -2.75 19.60
CA ALA A 254 -28.31 -3.27 20.66
C ALA A 254 -29.14 -2.14 21.29
N CYS A 255 -28.51 -1.01 21.61
CA CYS A 255 -29.20 0.16 22.14
C CYS A 255 -30.20 0.74 21.13
N ALA A 256 -29.85 0.78 19.83
CA ALA A 256 -30.75 1.20 18.76
C ALA A 256 -31.95 0.25 18.59
N ALA A 257 -31.79 -1.04 18.91
CA ALA A 257 -32.86 -2.04 18.94
C ALA A 257 -33.69 -2.03 20.25
N GLY A 258 -33.47 -1.06 21.14
CA GLY A 258 -34.22 -0.90 22.39
C GLY A 258 -33.70 -1.76 23.56
N LEU A 259 -32.56 -2.43 23.42
CA LEU A 259 -31.91 -3.12 24.54
C LEU A 259 -31.22 -2.11 25.46
N PRO A 260 -31.13 -2.39 26.77
CA PRO A 260 -30.49 -1.48 27.71
C PRO A 260 -29.00 -1.31 27.40
N ALA A 261 -28.49 -0.11 27.65
CA ALA A 261 -27.07 0.19 27.58
C ALA A 261 -26.27 -0.74 28.53
N PRO A 262 -25.00 -1.04 28.20
CA PRO A 262 -24.18 -1.94 29.01
C PRO A 262 -24.09 -1.47 30.46
N ALA A 263 -24.18 -2.43 31.39
CA ALA A 263 -23.95 -2.17 32.81
C ALA A 263 -22.50 -1.68 33.06
N ALA A 264 -22.23 -1.10 34.23
CA ALA A 264 -20.93 -0.49 34.55
C ALA A 264 -19.74 -1.40 34.24
N LEU A 265 -19.75 -2.65 34.71
CA LEU A 265 -18.70 -3.62 34.42
C LEU A 265 -18.56 -3.92 32.92
N GLY A 266 -19.69 -4.08 32.22
CA GLY A 266 -19.69 -4.28 30.77
C GLY A 266 -19.08 -3.11 30.01
N GLY A 267 -19.43 -1.88 30.38
CA GLY A 267 -18.87 -0.67 29.78
C GLY A 267 -17.36 -0.54 29.99
N LEU A 268 -16.86 -0.85 31.20
CA LEU A 268 -15.43 -0.85 31.50
C LEU A 268 -14.68 -1.93 30.70
N LEU A 269 -15.25 -3.12 30.56
CA LEU A 269 -14.66 -4.20 29.75
C LEU A 269 -14.59 -3.82 28.26
N LEU A 270 -15.64 -3.20 27.71
CA LEU A 270 -15.65 -2.72 26.32
C LEU A 270 -14.54 -1.69 26.08
N SER A 271 -14.43 -0.67 26.94
CA SER A 271 -13.34 0.33 26.84
C SER A 271 -11.97 -0.30 27.01
N GLY A 272 -11.79 -1.18 28.00
CA GLY A 272 -10.52 -1.85 28.26
C GLY A 272 -10.04 -2.67 27.07
N LEU A 273 -10.93 -3.48 26.48
CA LEU A 273 -10.63 -4.27 25.28
C LEU A 273 -10.31 -3.38 24.08
N ALA A 274 -11.10 -2.34 23.83
CA ALA A 274 -10.88 -1.44 22.71
C ALA A 274 -9.53 -0.71 22.80
N LEU A 275 -9.18 -0.21 23.99
CA LEU A 275 -7.90 0.45 24.24
C LEU A 275 -6.72 -0.53 24.17
N LEU A 276 -6.88 -1.77 24.64
CA LEU A 276 -5.86 -2.81 24.54
C LEU A 276 -5.49 -3.11 23.08
N PHE A 277 -6.48 -3.37 22.24
CA PHE A 277 -6.24 -3.65 20.81
C PHE A 277 -5.75 -2.40 20.05
N MET A 278 -6.15 -1.21 20.46
CA MET A 278 -5.61 0.04 19.91
C MET A 278 -4.15 0.27 20.33
N ALA A 279 -3.77 -0.09 21.56
CA ALA A 279 -2.38 -0.06 22.00
C ALA A 279 -1.52 -1.06 21.22
N ALA A 280 -2.03 -2.28 20.98
CA ALA A 280 -1.37 -3.26 20.12
C ALA A 280 -1.21 -2.74 18.68
N THR A 281 -2.25 -2.10 18.13
CA THR A 281 -2.22 -1.42 16.83
C THR A 281 -1.12 -0.35 16.78
N LEU A 282 -1.02 0.50 17.80
CA LEU A 282 0.02 1.53 17.88
C LEU A 282 1.43 0.90 17.96
N ALA A 283 1.60 -0.17 18.73
CA ALA A 283 2.87 -0.87 18.84
C ALA A 283 3.32 -1.45 17.48
N LEU A 284 2.41 -2.07 16.74
CA LEU A 284 2.67 -2.58 15.39
C LEU A 284 3.02 -1.46 14.41
N LEU A 285 2.30 -0.33 14.47
CA LEU A 285 2.58 0.83 13.64
C LEU A 285 3.98 1.40 13.92
N LEU A 286 4.34 1.57 15.20
CA LEU A 286 5.68 2.02 15.59
C LEU A 286 6.78 1.02 15.22
N GLY A 287 6.46 -0.28 15.20
CA GLY A 287 7.37 -1.35 14.79
C GLY A 287 7.67 -1.38 13.28
N ASP A 288 6.75 -0.94 12.42
CA ASP A 288 6.99 -0.86 10.96
C ASP A 288 7.82 0.39 10.57
N LEU A 289 7.77 1.45 11.37
CA LEU A 289 8.49 2.70 11.07
C LEU A 289 10.02 2.52 11.13
N SER A 290 10.70 2.85 10.03
CA SER A 290 12.16 2.83 9.99
C SER A 290 12.80 3.92 10.88
N ARG A 291 12.07 5.00 11.21
CA ARG A 291 12.50 6.06 12.15
C ARG A 291 11.46 6.28 13.25
N ARG A 292 11.24 5.25 14.07
CA ARG A 292 10.25 5.26 15.16
C ARG A 292 10.40 6.45 16.11
N GLU A 293 11.61 6.96 16.34
CA GLU A 293 11.86 8.11 17.22
C GLU A 293 11.25 9.43 16.70
N ARG A 294 10.85 9.48 15.43
CA ARG A 294 10.29 10.67 14.77
C ARG A 294 8.77 10.60 14.61
N PHE A 295 8.10 9.59 15.14
CA PHE A 295 6.68 9.33 14.88
C PHE A 295 5.76 10.51 15.22
N LEU A 296 6.05 11.25 16.30
CA LEU A 296 5.26 12.42 16.75
C LEU A 296 5.20 13.55 15.71
N ARG A 297 6.05 13.53 14.68
CA ARG A 297 5.98 14.51 13.59
C ARG A 297 4.71 14.40 12.77
N VAL A 298 4.09 13.23 12.71
CA VAL A 298 2.77 13.07 12.06
C VAL A 298 1.75 14.00 12.72
N LEU A 299 1.82 14.17 14.04
CA LEU A 299 0.92 15.05 14.80
C LEU A 299 1.41 16.51 14.85
N ARG A 300 2.72 16.73 14.98
CA ARG A 300 3.30 18.09 15.13
C ARG A 300 3.46 18.86 13.82
N ARG A 301 3.61 18.17 12.68
CA ARG A 301 3.82 18.76 11.36
C ARG A 301 3.03 18.00 10.28
N PRO A 302 1.69 17.91 10.41
CA PRO A 302 0.87 17.10 9.52
C PRO A 302 0.80 17.68 8.11
N ARG A 303 0.68 16.79 7.12
CA ARG A 303 0.22 17.11 5.77
C ARG A 303 -1.20 16.62 5.62
N TRP A 304 -2.16 17.54 5.65
CA TRP A 304 -3.59 17.21 5.61
C TRP A 304 -4.09 16.61 4.30
N GLN A 305 -3.31 16.56 3.23
CA GLN A 305 -3.65 15.82 2.00
C GLN A 305 -3.42 14.30 2.15
N SER A 306 -2.58 13.87 3.11
CA SER A 306 -2.26 12.46 3.34
C SER A 306 -3.31 11.82 4.25
N TRP A 307 -3.89 10.70 3.82
CA TRP A 307 -4.78 9.89 4.64
C TRP A 307 -4.05 9.18 5.79
N VAL A 308 -2.72 9.00 5.71
CA VAL A 308 -1.91 8.57 6.85
C VAL A 308 -1.95 9.62 7.96
N SER A 309 -1.85 10.91 7.61
CA SER A 309 -1.93 11.99 8.59
C SER A 309 -3.35 12.11 9.16
N ARG A 310 -4.39 12.14 8.32
CA ARG A 310 -5.79 12.20 8.77
C ARG A 310 -6.14 11.01 9.66
N GLY A 311 -5.71 9.81 9.27
CA GLY A 311 -5.88 8.58 10.02
C GLY A 311 -5.32 8.66 11.43
N ALA A 312 -4.13 9.25 11.62
CA ALA A 312 -3.56 9.44 12.95
C ALA A 312 -4.46 10.28 13.88
N PHE A 313 -5.07 11.36 13.37
CA PHE A 313 -6.02 12.17 14.15
C PHE A 313 -7.33 11.43 14.41
N LEU A 314 -7.84 10.65 13.45
CA LEU A 314 -9.04 9.81 13.66
C LEU A 314 -8.81 8.74 14.73
N LEU A 315 -7.63 8.10 14.74
CA LEU A 315 -7.25 7.15 15.79
C LEU A 315 -7.17 7.81 17.16
N VAL A 316 -6.56 9.00 17.26
CA VAL A 316 -6.50 9.77 18.51
C VAL A 316 -7.90 10.13 18.99
N ALA A 317 -8.77 10.63 18.10
CA ALA A 317 -10.15 10.96 18.44
C ALA A 317 -10.92 9.74 18.97
N TYR A 318 -10.77 8.59 18.31
CA TYR A 318 -11.39 7.33 18.75
C TYR A 318 -10.87 6.86 20.12
N VAL A 319 -9.56 6.95 20.37
CA VAL A 319 -8.98 6.65 21.70
C VAL A 319 -9.55 7.57 22.77
N CYS A 320 -9.63 8.88 22.51
CA CYS A 320 -10.21 9.84 23.44
C CYS A 320 -11.68 9.56 23.74
N MET A 321 -12.49 9.26 22.72
CA MET A 321 -13.90 8.90 22.91
C MET A 321 -14.06 7.61 23.72
N THR A 322 -13.26 6.58 23.39
CA THR A 322 -13.27 5.30 24.11
C THR A 322 -12.86 5.46 25.58
N ALA A 323 -11.86 6.31 25.85
CA ALA A 323 -11.44 6.63 27.21
C ALA A 323 -12.51 7.42 27.97
N ALA A 324 -13.13 8.41 27.34
CA ALA A 324 -14.23 9.19 27.93
C ALA A 324 -15.43 8.29 28.28
N PHE A 325 -15.80 7.35 27.40
CA PHE A 325 -16.84 6.36 27.66
C PHE A 325 -16.50 5.48 28.88
N GLY A 326 -15.25 5.00 28.97
CA GLY A 326 -14.78 4.21 30.11
C GLY A 326 -14.79 5.00 31.41
N ILE A 327 -14.33 6.26 31.38
CA ILE A 327 -14.35 7.18 32.53
C ILE A 327 -15.79 7.43 32.99
N ALA A 328 -16.75 7.61 32.08
CA ALA A 328 -18.16 7.80 32.42
C ALA A 328 -18.73 6.61 33.23
N HIS A 329 -18.31 5.39 32.91
CA HIS A 329 -18.65 4.20 33.71
C HIS A 329 -17.89 4.14 35.04
N LEU A 330 -16.62 4.54 35.09
CA LEU A 330 -15.84 4.60 36.35
C LEU A 330 -16.45 5.57 37.36
N VAL A 331 -16.92 6.74 36.91
CA VAL A 331 -17.55 7.77 37.77
C VAL A 331 -19.05 7.55 37.97
N HIS A 332 -19.58 6.41 37.51
CA HIS A 332 -20.99 6.02 37.69
C HIS A 332 -21.98 7.05 37.09
N ALA A 333 -21.66 7.60 35.92
CA ALA A 333 -22.48 8.56 35.17
C ALA A 333 -23.19 7.89 33.96
N PRO A 334 -24.28 7.13 34.16
CA PRO A 334 -24.89 6.29 33.11
C PRO A 334 -25.47 7.11 31.95
N ARG A 335 -26.04 8.29 32.22
CA ARG A 335 -26.57 9.17 31.16
C ARG A 335 -25.46 9.61 30.20
N LEU A 336 -24.30 9.97 30.74
CA LEU A 336 -23.15 10.38 29.94
C LEU A 336 -22.59 9.19 29.15
N ALA A 337 -22.49 8.01 29.76
CA ALA A 337 -22.05 6.80 29.08
C ALA A 337 -22.94 6.44 27.88
N THR A 338 -24.26 6.49 28.04
CA THR A 338 -25.21 6.26 26.93
C THR A 338 -25.05 7.30 25.83
N LEU A 339 -24.88 8.58 26.17
CA LEU A 339 -24.66 9.65 25.19
C LEU A 339 -23.34 9.49 24.42
N LEU A 340 -22.30 8.96 25.06
CA LEU A 340 -20.98 8.74 24.45
C LEU A 340 -20.91 7.48 23.59
N LEU A 341 -21.86 6.53 23.74
CA LEU A 341 -21.85 5.26 23.03
C LEU A 341 -21.87 5.43 21.50
N LEU A 342 -22.85 6.19 20.97
CA LEU A 342 -22.99 6.41 19.53
C LEU A 342 -21.79 7.18 18.94
N PRO A 343 -21.34 8.31 19.52
CA PRO A 343 -20.10 8.98 19.07
C PRO A 343 -18.86 8.07 19.08
N THR A 344 -18.74 7.18 20.07
CA THR A 344 -17.63 6.22 20.14
C THR A 344 -17.72 5.18 19.02
N ALA A 345 -18.93 4.67 18.73
CA ALA A 345 -19.15 3.76 17.61
C ALA A 345 -18.88 4.44 16.24
N ILE A 346 -19.31 5.69 16.07
CA ILE A 346 -19.06 6.47 14.84
C ILE A 346 -17.56 6.70 14.64
N THR A 347 -16.85 7.15 15.68
CA THR A 347 -15.40 7.35 15.59
C THR A 347 -14.64 6.04 15.37
N GLY A 348 -15.13 4.91 15.91
CA GLY A 348 -14.65 3.57 15.59
C GLY A 348 -14.85 3.22 14.11
N GLY A 349 -16.03 3.45 13.55
CA GLY A 349 -16.29 3.29 12.13
C GLY A 349 -15.36 4.14 11.25
N LEU A 350 -15.13 5.41 11.60
CA LEU A 350 -14.18 6.27 10.91
C LEU A 350 -12.73 5.74 11.02
N ALA A 351 -12.35 5.18 12.18
CA ALA A 351 -11.07 4.52 12.39
C ALA A 351 -10.91 3.23 11.55
N ALA A 352 -12.01 2.51 11.26
CA ALA A 352 -12.00 1.39 10.33
C ALA A 352 -11.80 1.87 8.88
N VAL A 353 -12.63 2.84 8.45
CA VAL A 353 -12.76 3.29 7.05
C VAL A 353 -11.54 4.02 6.52
N TYR A 354 -10.86 4.84 7.32
CA TYR A 354 -9.81 5.73 6.78
C TYR A 354 -8.70 4.98 6.05
N THR A 355 -8.45 3.73 6.43
CA THR A 355 -7.42 2.89 5.82
C THR A 355 -7.75 2.54 4.37
N ALA A 356 -9.03 2.44 4.00
CA ALA A 356 -9.42 2.27 2.59
C ALA A 356 -8.99 3.48 1.76
N PHE A 357 -9.11 4.69 2.29
CA PHE A 357 -8.66 5.90 1.60
C PHE A 357 -7.12 6.03 1.56
N LEU A 358 -6.43 5.55 2.59
CA LEU A 358 -4.96 5.43 2.57
C LEU A 358 -4.50 4.45 1.47
N LEU A 359 -5.17 3.31 1.37
CA LEU A 359 -4.93 2.32 0.34
C LEU A 359 -5.28 2.85 -1.06
N GLY A 360 -6.34 3.67 -1.19
CA GLY A 360 -6.67 4.37 -2.42
C GLY A 360 -5.59 5.33 -2.92
N GLN A 361 -4.80 5.96 -2.02
CA GLN A 361 -3.65 6.80 -2.38
C GLN A 361 -2.42 6.01 -2.89
N CYS A 362 -2.47 4.67 -2.84
CA CYS A 362 -1.39 3.82 -3.31
C CYS A 362 -1.52 3.55 -4.82
N GLU A 363 -1.31 4.57 -5.65
CA GLU A 363 -1.38 4.47 -7.13
C GLU A 363 -0.47 3.38 -7.73
N GLY A 364 0.54 2.92 -6.99
CA GLY A 364 1.37 1.80 -7.44
C GLY A 364 0.75 0.42 -7.23
N ARG A 365 -0.46 0.33 -6.68
CA ARG A 365 -1.08 -0.91 -6.17
C ARG A 365 -2.57 -0.94 -6.51
N ASP A 366 -2.88 -1.10 -7.79
CA ASP A 366 -4.24 -1.00 -8.35
C ASP A 366 -5.30 -1.86 -7.63
N LEU A 367 -4.94 -3.02 -7.07
CA LEU A 367 -5.88 -3.88 -6.31
C LEU A 367 -6.52 -3.13 -5.13
N TRP A 368 -5.76 -2.25 -4.48
CA TRP A 368 -6.18 -1.53 -3.29
C TRP A 368 -7.08 -0.32 -3.58
N GLN A 369 -7.25 0.04 -4.85
CA GLN A 369 -8.10 1.16 -5.28
C GLN A 369 -9.56 0.74 -5.54
N ALA A 370 -9.96 -0.44 -5.06
CA ALA A 370 -11.31 -0.94 -5.20
C ALA A 370 -12.32 0.00 -4.50
N PRO A 371 -13.37 0.50 -5.21
CA PRO A 371 -14.36 1.41 -4.62
C PRO A 371 -15.17 0.81 -3.47
N LEU A 372 -15.24 -0.53 -3.39
CA LEU A 372 -15.98 -1.26 -2.36
C LEU A 372 -15.21 -1.36 -1.03
N LEU A 373 -13.89 -1.12 -1.05
CA LEU A 373 -12.99 -1.30 0.08
C LEU A 373 -13.40 -0.52 1.36
N PRO A 374 -13.88 0.75 1.28
CA PRO A 374 -14.34 1.47 2.47
C PRO A 374 -15.46 0.74 3.22
N LEU A 375 -16.44 0.21 2.47
CA LEU A 375 -17.55 -0.54 3.06
C LEU A 375 -17.08 -1.89 3.58
N HIS A 376 -16.19 -2.56 2.83
CA HIS A 376 -15.62 -3.83 3.22
C HIS A 376 -14.88 -3.76 4.57
N LEU A 377 -14.08 -2.71 4.81
CA LEU A 377 -13.39 -2.51 6.09
C LEU A 377 -14.34 -2.24 7.26
N ILE A 378 -15.50 -1.60 7.04
CA ILE A 378 -16.53 -1.46 8.10
C ILE A 378 -17.08 -2.82 8.48
N VAL A 379 -17.41 -3.65 7.48
CA VAL A 379 -17.95 -4.99 7.68
C VAL A 379 -16.95 -5.86 8.44
N GLN A 380 -15.68 -5.84 8.03
CA GLN A 380 -14.61 -6.57 8.72
C GLN A 380 -14.42 -6.09 10.16
N ALA A 381 -14.46 -4.78 10.42
CA ALA A 381 -14.40 -4.24 11.78
C ALA A 381 -15.58 -4.73 12.63
N ALA A 382 -16.80 -4.66 12.10
CA ALA A 382 -17.99 -5.16 12.78
C ALA A 382 -17.89 -6.66 13.12
N ILE A 383 -17.45 -7.50 12.18
CA ILE A 383 -17.21 -8.93 12.42
C ILE A 383 -16.13 -9.12 13.50
N ALA A 384 -14.99 -8.47 13.36
CA ALA A 384 -13.85 -8.66 14.26
C ALA A 384 -14.16 -8.25 15.71
N GLY A 385 -14.80 -7.09 15.89
CA GLY A 385 -15.23 -6.64 17.21
C GLY A 385 -16.28 -7.58 17.82
N THR A 386 -17.30 -7.94 17.05
CA THR A 386 -18.37 -8.85 17.51
C THR A 386 -17.84 -10.24 17.84
N ALA A 387 -16.89 -10.75 17.07
CA ALA A 387 -16.26 -12.04 17.30
C ALA A 387 -15.50 -12.08 18.62
N VAL A 388 -14.78 -11.01 18.98
CA VAL A 388 -14.10 -10.92 20.29
C VAL A 388 -15.11 -10.89 21.44
N LEU A 389 -16.23 -10.17 21.29
CA LEU A 389 -17.29 -10.17 22.29
C LEU A 389 -17.92 -11.55 22.46
N ALA A 390 -18.18 -12.26 21.36
CA ALA A 390 -18.71 -13.62 21.37
C ALA A 390 -17.77 -14.61 22.05
N VAL A 391 -16.47 -14.56 21.74
CA VAL A 391 -15.45 -15.46 22.33
C VAL A 391 -15.28 -15.22 23.83
N LEU A 392 -15.30 -13.95 24.26
CA LEU A 392 -15.15 -13.59 25.67
C LEU A 392 -16.45 -13.66 26.48
N GLY A 393 -17.59 -13.96 25.84
CA GLY A 393 -18.90 -13.98 26.50
C GLY A 393 -19.36 -12.61 27.01
N VAL A 394 -18.81 -11.52 26.47
CA VAL A 394 -19.14 -10.15 26.89
C VAL A 394 -20.44 -9.73 26.20
N GLY A 395 -21.42 -9.27 26.99
CA GLY A 395 -22.72 -8.86 26.45
C GLY A 395 -23.67 -10.03 26.17
N ALA A 396 -23.69 -11.05 27.04
CA ALA A 396 -24.59 -12.21 26.92
C ALA A 396 -26.08 -11.83 26.73
N THR A 397 -26.51 -10.69 27.25
CA THR A 397 -27.87 -10.14 27.06
C THR A 397 -28.14 -9.67 25.62
N ALA A 398 -27.10 -9.45 24.82
CA ALA A 398 -27.16 -9.05 23.42
C ALA A 398 -26.80 -10.20 22.45
N LEU A 399 -26.86 -11.46 22.91
CA LEU A 399 -26.51 -12.63 22.09
C LEU A 399 -27.25 -12.70 20.74
N PRO A 400 -28.57 -12.39 20.63
CA PRO A 400 -29.24 -12.35 19.32
C PRO A 400 -28.64 -11.30 18.38
N VAL A 401 -28.24 -10.14 18.90
CA VAL A 401 -27.62 -9.06 18.12
C VAL A 401 -26.22 -9.49 17.66
N ILE A 402 -25.43 -10.08 18.56
CA ILE A 402 -24.10 -10.65 18.25
C ILE A 402 -24.21 -11.66 17.11
N TRP A 403 -25.17 -12.59 17.20
CA TRP A 403 -25.40 -13.61 16.19
C TRP A 403 -25.75 -12.99 14.83
N TRP A 404 -26.69 -12.04 14.79
CA TRP A 404 -27.10 -11.38 13.53
C TRP A 404 -25.98 -10.56 12.90
N VAL A 405 -25.21 -9.83 13.71
CA VAL A 405 -24.08 -9.05 13.21
C VAL A 405 -23.00 -9.98 12.64
N LEU A 406 -22.72 -11.12 13.28
CA LEU A 406 -21.79 -12.12 12.72
C LEU A 406 -22.34 -12.76 11.45
N ALA A 407 -23.58 -13.21 11.44
CA ALA A 407 -24.18 -13.89 10.29
C ALA A 407 -24.28 -12.97 9.06
N ALA A 408 -24.87 -11.78 9.23
CA ALA A 408 -25.01 -10.80 8.16
C ALA A 408 -23.63 -10.25 7.73
N GLY A 409 -22.76 -9.94 8.70
CA GLY A 409 -21.40 -9.49 8.43
C GLY A 409 -20.62 -10.50 7.60
N LEU A 410 -20.65 -11.78 7.98
CA LEU A 410 -19.95 -12.85 7.28
C LEU A 410 -20.47 -13.05 5.85
N GLY A 411 -21.80 -13.06 5.67
CA GLY A 411 -22.41 -13.14 4.34
C GLY A 411 -22.00 -11.97 3.46
N LEU A 412 -22.02 -10.75 4.01
CA LEU A 412 -21.63 -9.54 3.30
C LEU A 412 -20.12 -9.51 2.98
N HIS A 413 -19.27 -9.95 3.92
CA HIS A 413 -17.83 -10.10 3.72
C HIS A 413 -17.54 -11.06 2.56
N LEU A 414 -18.13 -12.25 2.57
CA LEU A 414 -17.93 -13.23 1.49
C LEU A 414 -18.43 -12.69 0.15
N LEU A 415 -19.58 -12.02 0.11
CA LEU A 415 -20.08 -11.36 -1.09
C LEU A 415 -19.09 -10.31 -1.61
N MET A 416 -18.59 -9.43 -0.74
CA MET A 416 -17.61 -8.41 -1.11
C MET A 416 -16.31 -9.02 -1.63
N VAL A 417 -15.78 -10.06 -0.97
CA VAL A 417 -14.59 -10.79 -1.42
C VAL A 417 -14.80 -11.38 -2.82
N THR A 418 -15.98 -11.96 -3.10
CA THR A 418 -16.28 -12.50 -4.44
C THR A 418 -16.37 -11.43 -5.51
N ILE A 419 -16.86 -10.23 -5.16
CA ILE A 419 -16.92 -9.09 -6.09
C ILE A 419 -15.53 -8.51 -6.34
N GLU A 420 -14.73 -8.30 -5.29
CA GLU A 420 -13.40 -7.68 -5.37
C GLU A 420 -12.35 -8.56 -6.05
N LEU A 421 -12.39 -9.87 -5.80
CA LEU A 421 -11.47 -10.86 -6.39
C LEU A 421 -12.10 -11.66 -7.53
N GLY A 422 -13.24 -11.19 -8.03
CA GLY A 422 -13.95 -11.78 -9.15
C GLY A 422 -13.23 -11.59 -10.49
N PRO A 423 -13.81 -12.03 -11.62
CA PRO A 423 -13.14 -12.04 -12.92
C PRO A 423 -12.98 -10.64 -13.56
N ARG A 424 -13.69 -9.62 -13.07
CA ARG A 424 -13.71 -8.28 -13.67
C ARG A 424 -12.76 -7.35 -12.92
N HIS A 425 -11.69 -6.94 -13.58
CA HIS A 425 -10.72 -5.98 -13.05
C HIS A 425 -10.48 -4.83 -14.04
N ALA A 426 -10.30 -3.62 -13.50
CA ALA A 426 -10.06 -2.43 -14.31
C ALA A 426 -8.68 -2.42 -14.97
N THR A 427 -7.68 -3.08 -14.37
CA THR A 427 -6.29 -3.04 -14.86
C THR A 427 -5.64 -4.43 -14.88
N GLY A 428 -4.58 -4.57 -15.68
CA GLY A 428 -3.77 -5.80 -15.68
C GLY A 428 -3.02 -6.05 -14.37
N ASN A 429 -2.70 -5.01 -13.59
CA ASN A 429 -2.05 -5.15 -12.27
C ASN A 429 -3.01 -5.69 -11.22
N SER A 430 -4.24 -5.17 -11.17
CA SER A 430 -5.26 -5.68 -10.26
C SER A 430 -5.63 -7.13 -10.58
N LEU A 431 -5.76 -7.48 -11.87
CA LEU A 431 -5.96 -8.87 -12.30
C LEU A 431 -4.82 -9.80 -11.87
N LEU A 432 -3.56 -9.37 -12.04
CA LEU A 432 -2.39 -10.18 -11.64
C LEU A 432 -2.36 -10.39 -10.12
N ALA A 433 -2.63 -9.34 -9.34
CA ALA A 433 -2.67 -9.43 -7.88
C ALA A 433 -3.80 -10.36 -7.42
N ALA A 434 -5.00 -10.26 -8.00
CA ALA A 434 -6.12 -11.14 -7.69
C ALA A 434 -5.86 -12.60 -8.07
N ARG A 435 -5.20 -12.86 -9.20
CA ARG A 435 -4.75 -14.22 -9.57
C ARG A 435 -3.71 -14.77 -8.61
N ALA A 436 -2.74 -13.94 -8.19
CA ALA A 436 -1.75 -14.36 -7.21
C ALA A 436 -2.39 -14.77 -5.87
N ILE A 437 -3.50 -14.13 -5.49
CA ILE A 437 -4.31 -14.47 -4.32
C ILE A 437 -5.09 -15.78 -4.53
N THR A 438 -5.85 -15.86 -5.62
CA THR A 438 -6.85 -16.93 -5.83
C THR A 438 -6.28 -18.21 -6.42
N ARG A 439 -5.24 -18.14 -7.24
CA ARG A 439 -4.67 -19.28 -7.99
C ARG A 439 -3.16 -19.43 -7.85
N GLY A 440 -2.47 -18.34 -7.51
CA GLY A 440 -1.02 -18.28 -7.37
C GLY A 440 -0.52 -18.61 -5.96
N ARG A 441 0.51 -17.86 -5.54
CA ARG A 441 1.29 -18.11 -4.31
C ARG A 441 0.45 -18.17 -3.04
N TYR A 442 -0.61 -17.37 -2.93
CA TYR A 442 -1.40 -17.30 -1.69
C TYR A 442 -2.65 -18.18 -1.69
N ARG A 443 -2.87 -18.99 -2.74
CA ARG A 443 -4.11 -19.76 -2.92
C ARG A 443 -4.49 -20.63 -1.71
N ARG A 444 -3.49 -21.24 -1.05
CA ARG A 444 -3.71 -22.15 0.08
C ARG A 444 -4.22 -21.38 1.31
N ILE A 445 -3.61 -20.24 1.60
CA ILE A 445 -3.99 -19.37 2.72
C ILE A 445 -5.35 -18.73 2.43
N PHE A 446 -5.58 -18.29 1.19
CA PHE A 446 -6.84 -17.69 0.79
C PHE A 446 -8.01 -18.69 0.85
N TRP A 447 -7.96 -19.80 0.09
CA TRP A 447 -9.07 -20.75 0.05
C TRP A 447 -9.22 -21.53 1.36
N GLY A 448 -8.13 -22.03 1.94
CA GLY A 448 -8.18 -22.79 3.18
C GLY A 448 -8.45 -21.91 4.40
N GLY A 449 -7.70 -20.83 4.55
CA GLY A 449 -7.77 -19.94 5.71
C GLY A 449 -8.93 -18.95 5.63
N ALA A 450 -8.93 -18.06 4.63
CA ALA A 450 -9.92 -16.99 4.57
C ALA A 450 -11.33 -17.51 4.21
N ILE A 451 -11.46 -18.42 3.24
CA ILE A 451 -12.77 -18.86 2.76
C ILE A 451 -13.33 -20.03 3.59
N VAL A 452 -12.60 -21.13 3.72
CA VAL A 452 -13.14 -22.33 4.41
C VAL A 452 -13.18 -22.12 5.93
N VAL A 453 -12.04 -21.87 6.56
CA VAL A 453 -11.94 -21.66 8.01
C VAL A 453 -12.62 -20.36 8.44
N GLY A 454 -12.44 -19.29 7.66
CA GLY A 454 -12.96 -17.96 7.98
C GLY A 454 -14.39 -17.66 7.56
N GLY A 455 -14.92 -18.40 6.59
CA GLY A 455 -16.20 -18.13 5.92
C GLY A 455 -17.21 -19.25 6.07
N VAL A 456 -16.88 -20.44 5.56
CA VAL A 456 -17.80 -21.57 5.49
C VAL A 456 -18.03 -22.20 6.87
N MET A 457 -16.97 -22.53 7.60
CA MET A 457 -17.10 -23.16 8.93
C MET A 457 -17.86 -22.28 9.94
N PRO A 458 -17.59 -20.96 10.06
CA PRO A 458 -18.35 -20.09 10.96
C PRO A 458 -19.81 -19.99 10.55
N ALA A 459 -20.12 -19.90 9.25
CA ALA A 459 -21.50 -19.89 8.75
C ALA A 459 -22.26 -21.18 9.12
N LEU A 460 -21.61 -22.35 9.01
CA LEU A 460 -22.18 -23.63 9.43
C LEU A 460 -22.44 -23.69 10.94
N LEU A 461 -21.53 -23.15 11.76
CA LEU A 461 -21.73 -23.08 13.21
C LEU A 461 -22.90 -22.16 13.58
N LEU A 462 -23.04 -21.02 12.89
CA LEU A 462 -24.15 -20.10 13.13
C LEU A 462 -25.51 -20.71 12.76
N ALA A 463 -25.57 -21.72 11.89
CA ALA A 463 -26.79 -22.44 11.56
C ALA A 463 -27.43 -23.16 12.77
N ALA A 464 -26.69 -23.37 13.87
CA ALA A 464 -27.23 -23.87 15.14
C ALA A 464 -28.18 -22.85 15.84
N GLY A 465 -28.25 -21.62 15.33
CA GLY A 465 -29.17 -20.58 15.79
C GLY A 465 -28.62 -19.70 16.92
N PRO A 466 -29.31 -18.59 17.23
CA PRO A 466 -28.84 -17.56 18.15
C PRO A 466 -28.79 -18.02 19.62
N ALA A 467 -29.45 -19.12 19.98
CA ALA A 467 -29.40 -19.68 21.33
C ALA A 467 -28.12 -20.50 21.60
N ALA A 468 -27.41 -20.93 20.55
CA ALA A 468 -26.20 -21.74 20.67
C ALA A 468 -24.98 -20.85 20.99
N VAL A 469 -24.79 -20.52 22.27
CA VAL A 469 -23.69 -19.65 22.76
C VAL A 469 -22.32 -20.18 22.32
N TRP A 470 -22.06 -21.46 22.54
CA TRP A 470 -20.77 -22.08 22.21
C TRP A 470 -20.49 -22.04 20.70
N ALA A 471 -21.53 -22.25 19.88
CA ALA A 471 -21.40 -22.23 18.42
C ALA A 471 -21.13 -20.81 17.91
N THR A 472 -21.78 -19.81 18.52
CA THR A 472 -21.55 -18.39 18.23
C THR A 472 -20.12 -17.97 18.62
N ALA A 473 -19.64 -18.40 19.79
CA ALA A 473 -18.26 -18.14 20.24
C ALA A 473 -17.22 -18.82 19.33
N ALA A 474 -17.42 -20.09 18.99
CA ALA A 474 -16.55 -20.83 18.07
C ALA A 474 -16.53 -20.21 16.67
N SER A 475 -17.71 -19.79 16.16
CA SER A 475 -17.83 -19.04 14.91
C SER A 475 -17.02 -17.75 14.96
N GLY A 476 -17.12 -16.97 16.05
CA GLY A 476 -16.31 -15.76 16.24
C GLY A 476 -14.80 -16.03 16.18
N GLY A 477 -14.32 -17.04 16.90
CA GLY A 477 -12.89 -17.40 16.89
C GLY A 477 -12.38 -17.78 15.50
N LEU A 478 -13.14 -18.58 14.76
CA LEU A 478 -12.80 -18.98 13.38
C LEU A 478 -12.88 -17.79 12.40
N ALA A 479 -13.87 -16.92 12.53
CA ALA A 479 -14.00 -15.71 11.72
C ALA A 479 -12.80 -14.76 11.93
N LEU A 480 -12.29 -14.62 13.16
CA LEU A 480 -11.08 -13.83 13.45
C LEU A 480 -9.84 -14.38 12.74
N LEU A 481 -9.63 -15.70 12.77
CA LEU A 481 -8.52 -16.35 12.05
C LEU A 481 -8.67 -16.18 10.53
N GLY A 482 -9.90 -16.29 10.03
CA GLY A 482 -10.28 -16.04 8.65
C GLY A 482 -9.94 -14.65 8.16
N LEU A 483 -10.34 -13.63 8.93
CA LEU A 483 -10.05 -12.23 8.62
C LEU A 483 -8.55 -11.96 8.60
N LEU A 484 -7.78 -12.48 9.55
CA LEU A 484 -6.33 -12.34 9.54
C LEU A 484 -5.70 -12.97 8.28
N ALA A 485 -6.16 -14.16 7.89
CA ALA A 485 -5.71 -14.83 6.67
C ALA A 485 -6.09 -14.03 5.40
N PHE A 486 -7.29 -13.45 5.37
CA PHE A 486 -7.74 -12.58 4.29
C PHE A 486 -6.87 -11.33 4.17
N GLU A 487 -6.66 -10.60 5.27
CA GLU A 487 -5.84 -9.38 5.33
C GLU A 487 -4.40 -9.66 4.89
N TRP A 488 -3.83 -10.79 5.33
CA TRP A 488 -2.54 -11.24 4.85
C TRP A 488 -2.51 -11.37 3.33
N CYS A 489 -3.47 -12.09 2.76
CA CYS A 489 -3.54 -12.32 1.32
C CYS A 489 -3.78 -11.02 0.54
N PHE A 490 -4.67 -10.17 1.02
CA PHE A 490 -5.05 -8.93 0.35
C PHE A 490 -3.89 -7.91 0.32
N ILE A 491 -3.21 -7.70 1.45
CA ILE A 491 -2.08 -6.77 1.54
C ILE A 491 -0.83 -7.36 0.87
N MET A 492 -0.51 -8.63 1.08
CA MET A 492 0.68 -9.22 0.46
C MET A 492 0.50 -9.49 -1.03
N GLY A 493 -0.73 -9.76 -1.48
CA GLY A 493 -1.11 -9.90 -2.88
C GLY A 493 -1.09 -8.58 -3.65
N GLY A 494 -1.58 -7.49 -3.05
CA GLY A 494 -1.56 -6.17 -3.68
C GLY A 494 -0.15 -5.67 -4.03
N GLN A 495 0.87 -6.10 -3.27
CA GLN A 495 2.28 -5.75 -3.48
C GLN A 495 3.02 -6.61 -4.51
N ILE A 496 2.39 -7.65 -5.08
CA ILE A 496 3.04 -8.55 -6.04
C ILE A 496 3.16 -7.95 -7.44
N ALA A 497 2.24 -7.07 -7.83
CA ALA A 497 2.23 -6.52 -9.18
C ALA A 497 3.52 -5.70 -9.43
N PRO A 498 4.30 -6.04 -10.47
CA PRO A 498 5.57 -5.36 -10.74
C PRO A 498 5.32 -3.94 -11.25
N ASN A 499 6.08 -2.98 -10.74
CA ASN A 499 6.05 -1.59 -11.22
C ASN A 499 7.30 -1.17 -11.98
N SER A 500 8.37 -1.97 -11.93
CA SER A 500 9.66 -1.75 -12.61
C SER A 500 9.95 -2.79 -13.69
#